data_AF-A0AAI8VZH4-F1
#
_entry.id   AF-A0AAI8VZH4-F1
#
_cell.length_a   1.000
_cell.length_b   1.000
_cell.length_c   1.000
_cell.angle_alpha   90.00
_cell.angle_beta   90.00
_cell.angle_gamma   90.00
#
_symmetry.space_group_name_H-M   'P 1'
#
loop_
_entity.id
_entity.type
_entity.pdbx_description
1 polymer ?
#
loop_
_entity_poly.entity_id
_entity_poly.type
_entity_poly.pdbx_seq_one_letter_code
_entity_poly.pdbx_strand_id
1 'polypeptide(L)'
;MVFKFAAYHRYLPLKTSDVEANDSGHHKSGAASHRLITVLLVLCAAAAGFLAGRVSTSSSPDSTGLLPSLGNEAQVWRQNISFSGPPTEETERAWESIYPVGRGFVRHDAITHDRVGSIAVFHQIHCVHGIRVAYYAVLQRSQSDNGSANPFVEKLAAMDDLHHVAHCFDYLRRSLMCASDTNVEYPDENHVTSGWNNAKTCRDYESVKQWVEQWRVGDRGDIQ
;
A
#
# COMPACT_ATOMS: atom_id res chain seq x y z
N MET A 1 -47.20 10.85 39.92
CA MET A 1 -47.35 12.29 39.60
C MET A 1 -47.85 12.35 38.16
N VAL A 2 -49.15 12.51 37.82
CA VAL A 2 -50.13 13.55 38.21
C VAL A 2 -49.47 14.93 38.00
N PHE A 3 -49.90 15.76 37.04
CA PHE A 3 -51.21 16.39 37.02
C PHE A 3 -51.86 16.58 35.63
N LYS A 4 -53.19 16.38 35.67
CA LYS A 4 -54.24 16.70 34.68
C LYS A 4 -54.31 18.21 34.40
N PHE A 5 -54.97 18.60 33.31
CA PHE A 5 -56.25 19.35 33.40
C PHE A 5 -57.06 19.24 32.08
N ALA A 6 -58.34 18.89 32.24
CA ALA A 6 -59.44 19.13 31.31
C ALA A 6 -59.80 20.64 31.35
N ALA A 7 -60.53 21.29 30.44
CA ALA A 7 -61.84 20.94 29.89
C ALA A 7 -62.29 21.99 28.82
N TYR A 8 -63.05 21.52 27.81
CA TYR A 8 -64.28 22.10 27.22
C TYR A 8 -64.34 23.55 26.66
N HIS A 9 -64.76 23.75 25.39
CA HIS A 9 -66.16 23.85 24.93
C HIS A 9 -66.27 24.05 23.39
N ARG A 10 -67.41 23.59 22.83
CA ARG A 10 -67.83 23.54 21.42
C ARG A 10 -68.16 24.91 20.83
N TYR A 11 -68.03 25.08 19.50
CA TYR A 11 -69.03 25.72 18.62
C TYR A 11 -68.89 25.20 17.16
N LEU A 12 -70.04 25.03 16.49
CA LEU A 12 -70.28 24.70 15.08
C LEU A 12 -71.27 25.76 14.54
N PRO A 13 -71.51 25.85 13.22
CA PRO A 13 -70.73 26.46 12.14
C PRO A 13 -71.35 27.80 11.67
N LEU A 14 -70.75 28.50 10.70
CA LEU A 14 -71.46 29.51 9.91
C LEU A 14 -71.53 29.08 8.44
N LYS A 15 -72.75 29.08 7.90
CA LYS A 15 -73.12 28.89 6.50
C LYS A 15 -73.32 30.26 5.84
N THR A 16 -73.50 30.25 4.52
CA THR A 16 -73.73 31.36 3.56
C THR A 16 -72.44 31.80 2.86
N SER A 17 -72.37 31.89 1.54
CA SER A 17 -73.38 31.86 0.48
C SER A 17 -72.71 31.47 -0.83
N ASP A 18 -73.45 30.75 -1.68
CA ASP A 18 -73.08 30.44 -3.06
C ASP A 18 -72.84 31.74 -3.83
N VAL A 19 -71.63 31.90 -4.36
CA VAL A 19 -71.35 32.74 -5.52
C VAL A 19 -70.78 31.81 -6.57
N GLU A 20 -71.63 31.38 -7.50
CA GLU A 20 -71.17 30.86 -8.79
C GLU A 20 -70.46 32.00 -9.53
N ALA A 21 -69.14 31.88 -9.68
CA ALA A 21 -68.39 32.60 -10.68
C ALA A 21 -67.82 31.58 -11.65
N ASN A 22 -68.31 31.70 -12.88
CA ASN A 22 -68.01 30.92 -14.06
C ASN A 22 -66.53 30.99 -14.46
N ASP A 23 -66.06 29.90 -15.07
CA ASP A 23 -65.06 29.83 -16.14
C ASP A 23 -63.64 30.39 -15.89
N SER A 24 -62.66 29.48 -15.79
CA SER A 24 -61.58 29.32 -16.79
C SER A 24 -60.45 28.43 -16.27
N GLY A 25 -60.19 27.34 -17.00
CA GLY A 25 -59.05 26.48 -16.76
C GLY A 25 -57.73 27.21 -17.01
N HIS A 26 -56.92 27.39 -15.96
CA HIS A 26 -55.51 27.72 -16.10
C HIS A 26 -54.64 26.58 -15.58
N HIS A 27 -54.12 25.80 -16.54
CA HIS A 27 -53.01 24.87 -16.38
C HIS A 27 -51.86 25.55 -15.62
N LYS A 28 -51.57 25.13 -14.38
CA LYS A 28 -50.30 25.41 -13.69
C LYS A 28 -49.17 24.56 -14.31
N SER A 29 -48.85 24.80 -15.59
CA SER A 29 -47.85 24.01 -16.32
C SER A 29 -46.41 24.57 -16.23
N GLY A 30 -46.21 25.76 -15.67
CA GLY A 30 -44.88 26.41 -15.64
C GLY A 30 -44.00 26.04 -14.45
N ALA A 31 -44.55 26.02 -13.23
CA ALA A 31 -43.73 25.92 -12.02
C ALA A 31 -43.10 24.53 -11.79
N ALA A 32 -43.78 23.45 -12.19
CA ALA A 32 -43.25 22.10 -12.10
C ALA A 32 -42.14 21.82 -13.12
N SER A 33 -42.27 22.38 -14.34
CA SER A 33 -41.27 22.29 -15.39
C SER A 33 -39.97 23.00 -15.00
N HIS A 34 -40.05 24.22 -14.45
CA HIS A 34 -38.86 24.93 -13.96
C HIS A 34 -38.17 24.21 -12.80
N ARG A 35 -38.92 23.62 -11.86
CA ARG A 35 -38.33 22.84 -10.77
C ARG A 35 -37.61 21.59 -11.27
N LEU A 36 -38.18 20.90 -12.25
CA LEU A 36 -37.57 19.72 -12.86
C LEU A 36 -36.30 20.07 -13.64
N ILE A 37 -36.33 21.17 -14.39
CA ILE A 37 -35.15 21.68 -15.12
C ILE A 37 -34.04 22.06 -14.14
N THR A 38 -34.34 22.77 -13.04
CA THR A 38 -33.33 23.12 -12.04
C THR A 38 -32.72 21.90 -11.38
N VAL A 39 -33.51 20.88 -11.03
CA VAL A 39 -32.99 19.63 -10.44
C VAL A 39 -32.08 18.90 -11.43
N LEU A 40 -32.48 18.81 -12.71
CA LEU A 40 -31.65 18.18 -13.75
C LEU A 40 -30.33 18.93 -13.96
N LEU A 41 -30.35 20.27 -13.94
CA LEU A 41 -29.13 21.08 -14.05
C LEU A 41 -28.18 20.88 -12.86
N VAL A 42 -28.71 20.81 -11.64
CA VAL A 42 -27.91 20.54 -10.43
C VAL A 42 -27.30 19.14 -10.48
N LEU A 43 -28.07 18.13 -10.90
CA LEU A 43 -27.56 16.76 -11.05
C LEU A 43 -26.50 16.66 -12.15
N CYS A 44 -26.68 17.35 -13.29
CA CYS A 44 -25.69 17.42 -14.35
C CYS A 44 -24.41 18.11 -13.89
N ALA A 45 -24.53 19.24 -13.16
CA ALA A 45 -23.39 19.94 -12.59
C ALA A 45 -22.65 19.11 -11.54
N ALA A 46 -23.38 18.38 -10.69
CA ALA A 46 -22.79 17.48 -9.70
C ALA A 46 -22.10 16.28 -10.37
N ALA A 47 -22.71 15.68 -11.40
CA ALA A 47 -22.11 14.60 -12.17
C ALA A 47 -20.87 15.08 -12.95
N ALA A 48 -20.95 16.24 -13.58
CA ALA A 48 -19.81 16.86 -14.27
C ALA A 48 -18.69 17.21 -13.28
N GLY A 49 -19.02 17.75 -12.10
CA GLY A 49 -18.05 18.02 -11.03
C GLY A 49 -17.41 16.75 -10.48
N PHE A 50 -18.18 15.66 -10.32
CA PHE A 50 -17.66 14.36 -9.91
C PHE A 50 -16.76 13.73 -10.97
N LEU A 51 -17.15 13.79 -12.25
CA LEU A 51 -16.35 13.28 -13.37
C LEU A 51 -15.08 14.11 -13.57
N ALA A 52 -15.16 15.44 -13.52
CA ALA A 52 -14.01 16.33 -13.56
C ALA A 52 -13.08 16.09 -12.36
N GLY A 53 -13.64 15.89 -11.15
CA GLY A 53 -12.89 15.50 -9.97
C GLY A 53 -12.14 14.18 -10.15
N ARG A 54 -12.81 13.14 -10.70
CA ARG A 54 -12.20 11.84 -11.02
C ARG A 54 -11.07 11.96 -12.05
N VAL A 55 -11.25 12.77 -13.08
CA VAL A 55 -10.23 12.99 -14.12
C VAL A 55 -9.03 13.74 -13.54
N SER A 56 -9.27 14.81 -12.77
CA SER A 56 -8.21 15.58 -12.12
C SER A 56 -7.43 14.81 -11.04
N THR A 57 -8.09 13.91 -10.29
CA THR A 57 -7.37 13.05 -9.33
C THR A 57 -6.58 11.93 -10.01
N SER A 58 -6.91 11.56 -11.25
CA SER A 58 -6.15 10.57 -12.01
C SER A 58 -4.88 11.12 -12.65
N SER A 59 -4.73 12.45 -12.72
CA SER A 59 -3.69 13.12 -13.49
C SER A 59 -2.75 14.00 -12.66
N SER A 60 -2.68 13.81 -11.34
CA SER A 60 -1.51 14.33 -10.61
C SER A 60 -0.30 13.52 -11.04
N PRO A 61 0.74 14.12 -11.64
CA PRO A 61 2.02 13.45 -11.74
C PRO A 61 2.46 13.18 -10.31
N ASP A 62 2.66 11.90 -9.96
CA ASP A 62 3.16 11.50 -8.66
C ASP A 62 4.49 12.23 -8.41
N SER A 63 4.45 13.34 -7.67
CA SER A 63 5.64 14.10 -7.26
C SER A 63 6.47 13.37 -6.18
N THR A 64 6.20 12.07 -5.99
CA THR A 64 6.78 11.23 -4.94
C THR A 64 8.25 10.89 -5.20
N GLY A 65 8.80 11.26 -6.36
CA GLY A 65 10.16 10.90 -6.78
C GLY A 65 10.31 9.41 -7.08
N LEU A 66 9.20 8.70 -7.25
CA LEU A 66 9.13 7.29 -7.58
C LEU A 66 8.94 7.10 -9.09
N LEU A 67 9.24 5.90 -9.60
CA LEU A 67 8.94 5.57 -10.99
C LEU A 67 7.42 5.69 -11.23
N PRO A 68 6.96 6.18 -12.40
CA PRO A 68 5.54 6.25 -12.73
C PRO A 68 4.84 4.90 -12.54
N SER A 69 3.54 4.92 -12.24
CA SER A 69 2.68 3.75 -12.00
C SER A 69 3.09 2.52 -12.84
N LEU A 70 3.79 1.59 -12.20
CA LEU A 70 4.25 0.32 -12.79
C LEU A 70 3.11 -0.72 -12.91
N GLY A 71 1.87 -0.33 -12.58
CA GLY A 71 0.72 -1.21 -12.54
C GLY A 71 0.61 -2.01 -11.24
N ASN A 72 -0.38 -2.90 -11.18
CA ASN A 72 -0.57 -3.84 -10.07
C ASN A 72 -0.62 -5.26 -10.64
N GLU A 73 0.22 -6.16 -10.13
CA GLU A 73 0.22 -7.57 -10.51
C GLU A 73 -0.22 -8.43 -9.32
N ALA A 74 -1.28 -9.21 -9.50
CA ALA A 74 -1.73 -10.18 -8.49
C ALA A 74 -0.95 -11.48 -8.62
N GLN A 75 -0.27 -11.90 -7.56
CA GLN A 75 0.52 -13.13 -7.55
C GLN A 75 0.23 -13.97 -6.29
N VAL A 76 0.31 -15.29 -6.44
CA VAL A 76 0.32 -16.24 -5.31
C VAL A 76 1.75 -16.75 -5.15
N TRP A 77 2.33 -16.59 -3.98
CA TRP A 77 3.70 -17.05 -3.73
C TRP A 77 3.72 -18.54 -3.41
N ARG A 78 4.61 -19.25 -4.10
CA ARG A 78 4.98 -20.63 -3.81
C ARG A 78 6.47 -20.67 -3.54
N GLN A 79 6.85 -21.50 -2.57
CA GLN A 79 8.25 -21.70 -2.23
C GLN A 79 9.05 -22.12 -3.46
N ASN A 80 10.18 -21.46 -3.69
CA ASN A 80 11.12 -21.85 -4.74
C ASN A 80 12.49 -22.10 -4.12
N ILE A 81 12.85 -23.38 -4.02
CA ILE A 81 14.09 -23.82 -3.39
C ILE A 81 15.35 -23.25 -4.05
N SER A 82 15.27 -22.87 -5.33
CA SER A 82 16.38 -22.25 -6.07
C SER A 82 16.82 -20.91 -5.47
N PHE A 83 15.92 -20.24 -4.74
CA PHE A 83 16.20 -18.98 -4.03
C PHE A 83 16.42 -19.16 -2.53
N SER A 84 16.24 -20.37 -1.99
CA SER A 84 16.39 -20.68 -0.57
C SER A 84 17.64 -21.47 -0.23
N GLY A 85 18.07 -22.37 -1.13
CA GLY A 85 19.10 -23.36 -0.87
C GLY A 85 20.54 -22.82 -0.81
N PRO A 86 21.53 -23.68 -0.50
CA PRO A 86 22.95 -23.33 -0.47
C PRO A 86 23.47 -22.83 -1.84
N PRO A 87 24.54 -22.03 -1.88
CA PRO A 87 25.15 -21.59 -3.14
C PRO A 87 25.64 -22.78 -3.98
N THR A 88 25.06 -22.91 -5.16
CA THR A 88 25.44 -23.81 -6.25
C THR A 88 25.34 -23.05 -7.57
N GLU A 89 25.93 -23.55 -8.64
CA GLU A 89 25.84 -22.90 -9.96
C GLU A 89 24.38 -22.67 -10.41
N GLU A 90 23.48 -23.61 -10.09
CA GLU A 90 22.05 -23.48 -10.38
C GLU A 90 21.38 -22.37 -9.57
N THR A 91 21.59 -22.36 -8.25
CA THR A 91 20.98 -21.33 -7.40
C THR A 91 21.54 -19.95 -7.70
N GLU A 92 22.84 -19.83 -7.98
CA GLU A 92 23.44 -18.54 -8.33
C GLU A 92 22.92 -18.03 -9.67
N ARG A 93 22.71 -18.92 -10.66
CA ARG A 93 21.99 -18.54 -11.90
C ARG A 93 20.57 -18.05 -11.63
N ALA A 94 19.84 -18.69 -10.71
CA ALA A 94 18.50 -18.26 -10.33
C ALA A 94 18.53 -16.84 -9.73
N TRP A 95 19.45 -16.57 -8.80
CA TRP A 95 19.66 -15.23 -8.23
C TRP A 95 20.12 -14.20 -9.26
N GLU A 96 20.97 -14.55 -10.22
CA GLU A 96 21.35 -13.63 -11.30
C GLU A 96 20.16 -13.31 -12.23
N SER A 97 19.27 -14.28 -12.46
CA SER A 97 18.15 -14.13 -13.42
C SER A 97 17.11 -13.08 -13.03
N ILE A 98 17.06 -12.66 -11.76
CA ILE A 98 16.10 -11.66 -11.28
C ILE A 98 16.64 -10.22 -11.33
N TYR A 99 17.92 -10.04 -11.65
CA TYR A 99 18.48 -8.72 -11.90
C TYR A 99 18.22 -8.30 -13.36
N PRO A 100 17.84 -7.03 -13.60
CA PRO A 100 17.84 -6.49 -14.94
C PRO A 100 19.28 -6.37 -15.45
N VAL A 101 19.45 -6.27 -16.77
CA VAL A 101 20.72 -5.83 -17.35
C VAL A 101 21.10 -4.48 -16.75
N GLY A 102 22.35 -4.34 -16.33
CA GLY A 102 22.83 -3.17 -15.57
C GLY A 102 22.52 -3.23 -14.06
N ARG A 103 21.93 -4.32 -13.56
CA ARG A 103 21.73 -4.65 -12.13
C ARG A 103 20.95 -3.62 -11.32
N GLY A 104 20.18 -2.75 -11.98
CA GLY A 104 19.34 -1.75 -11.34
C GLY A 104 19.89 -0.33 -11.33
N PHE A 105 21.07 -0.11 -11.92
CA PHE A 105 21.61 1.24 -12.12
C PHE A 105 20.97 1.91 -13.34
N VAL A 106 20.52 3.14 -13.15
CA VAL A 106 19.84 3.95 -14.18
C VAL A 106 20.41 5.37 -14.23
N ARG A 107 20.27 5.99 -15.40
CA ARG A 107 20.44 7.43 -15.62
C ARG A 107 19.21 7.93 -16.37
N HIS A 108 18.54 8.93 -15.81
CA HIS A 108 17.32 9.51 -16.36
C HIS A 108 17.24 10.98 -15.96
N ASP A 109 16.82 11.84 -16.89
CA ASP A 109 16.71 13.28 -16.70
C ASP A 109 15.79 13.69 -15.53
N ALA A 110 14.54 13.19 -15.51
CA ALA A 110 13.54 13.54 -14.52
C ALA A 110 13.70 12.79 -13.17
N ILE A 111 14.20 11.55 -13.19
CA ILE A 111 14.17 10.66 -12.02
C ILE A 111 15.49 10.73 -11.25
N THR A 112 16.62 10.68 -11.96
CA THR A 112 17.96 10.71 -11.35
C THR A 112 18.70 12.02 -11.59
N HIS A 113 18.04 13.04 -12.14
CA HIS A 113 18.63 14.33 -12.49
C HIS A 113 19.90 14.17 -13.34
N ASP A 114 19.83 13.25 -14.29
CA ASP A 114 20.91 12.89 -15.22
C ASP A 114 22.18 12.35 -14.54
N ARG A 115 22.10 11.93 -13.26
CA ARG A 115 23.15 11.22 -12.53
C ARG A 115 22.93 9.70 -12.58
N VAL A 116 23.97 8.92 -12.31
CA VAL A 116 23.81 7.48 -12.07
C VAL A 116 23.23 7.28 -10.67
N GLY A 117 22.14 6.53 -10.58
CA GLY A 117 21.56 6.05 -9.32
C GLY A 117 21.12 4.60 -9.45
N SER A 118 21.01 3.90 -8.34
CA SER A 118 20.42 2.56 -8.25
C SER A 118 18.97 2.66 -7.84
N ILE A 119 18.10 1.84 -8.43
CA ILE A 119 16.75 1.63 -7.90
C ILE A 119 16.84 0.70 -6.67
N ALA A 120 16.26 1.14 -5.55
CA ALA A 120 16.48 0.54 -4.23
C ALA A 120 16.16 -0.96 -4.17
N VAL A 121 15.11 -1.44 -4.85
CA VAL A 121 14.74 -2.87 -4.84
C VAL A 121 15.89 -3.78 -5.27
N PHE A 122 16.71 -3.38 -6.24
CA PHE A 122 17.82 -4.22 -6.72
C PHE A 122 19.00 -4.22 -5.75
N HIS A 123 19.26 -3.10 -5.08
CA HIS A 123 20.23 -3.06 -3.99
C HIS A 123 19.75 -3.90 -2.79
N GLN A 124 18.45 -3.84 -2.44
CA GLN A 124 17.87 -4.67 -1.39
C GLN A 124 18.00 -6.18 -1.70
N ILE A 125 17.70 -6.59 -2.95
CA ILE A 125 17.89 -7.97 -3.39
C ILE A 125 19.38 -8.37 -3.33
N HIS A 126 20.30 -7.49 -3.72
CA HIS A 126 21.75 -7.71 -3.58
C HIS A 126 22.19 -7.93 -2.13
N CYS A 127 21.66 -7.14 -1.20
CA CYS A 127 21.94 -7.32 0.23
C CYS A 127 21.43 -8.67 0.75
N VAL A 128 20.19 -9.06 0.44
CA VAL A 128 19.64 -10.36 0.86
C VAL A 128 20.43 -11.52 0.25
N HIS A 129 20.81 -11.43 -1.02
CA HIS A 129 21.67 -12.42 -1.68
C HIS A 129 23.04 -12.53 -0.98
N GLY A 130 23.68 -11.41 -0.64
CA GLY A 130 24.94 -11.38 0.09
C GLY A 130 24.84 -12.01 1.48
N ILE A 131 23.77 -11.72 2.23
CA ILE A 131 23.50 -12.34 3.54
C ILE A 131 23.34 -13.85 3.39
N ARG A 132 22.60 -14.32 2.37
CA ARG A 132 22.46 -15.76 2.08
C ARG A 132 23.81 -16.42 1.85
N VAL A 133 24.65 -15.85 1.00
CA VAL A 133 25.99 -16.41 0.71
C VAL A 133 26.85 -16.45 1.98
N ALA A 134 26.85 -15.36 2.76
CA ALA A 134 27.61 -15.30 4.01
C ALA A 134 27.12 -16.33 5.05
N TYR A 135 25.80 -16.50 5.18
CA TYR A 135 25.19 -17.49 6.08
C TYR A 135 25.69 -18.91 5.78
N TYR A 136 25.62 -19.33 4.51
CA TYR A 136 26.08 -20.67 4.12
C TYR A 136 27.61 -20.84 4.24
N ALA A 137 28.39 -19.78 3.99
CA ALA A 137 29.83 -19.82 4.19
C ALA A 137 30.20 -20.01 5.67
N VAL A 138 29.47 -19.37 6.59
CA VAL A 138 29.66 -19.55 8.04
C VAL A 138 29.20 -20.95 8.47
N LEU A 139 28.05 -21.43 7.98
CA LEU A 139 27.54 -22.76 8.30
C LEU A 139 28.50 -23.88 7.89
N GLN A 140 29.15 -23.75 6.72
CA GLN A 140 30.15 -24.70 6.27
C GLN A 140 31.40 -24.70 7.17
N ARG A 141 31.83 -23.51 7.62
CA ARG A 141 32.99 -23.37 8.51
C ARG A 141 32.70 -23.90 9.91
N SER A 142 31.52 -23.61 10.48
CA SER A 142 31.16 -24.05 11.83
C SER A 142 31.05 -25.56 11.96
N GLN A 143 30.61 -26.26 10.90
CA GLN A 143 30.62 -27.73 10.86
C GLN A 143 32.03 -28.32 10.93
N SER A 144 33.06 -27.53 10.59
CA SER A 144 34.45 -27.95 10.58
C SER A 144 35.21 -27.58 11.86
N ASP A 145 34.61 -26.80 12.76
CA ASP A 145 35.30 -26.15 13.88
C ASP A 145 34.72 -26.59 15.23
N ASN A 146 35.56 -27.13 16.12
CA ASN A 146 35.16 -27.63 17.46
C ASN A 146 35.16 -26.51 18.53
N GLY A 147 34.92 -25.27 18.13
CA GLY A 147 34.98 -24.10 19.01
C GLY A 147 33.87 -24.06 20.07
N SER A 148 34.13 -23.41 21.21
CA SER A 148 33.11 -23.16 22.23
C SER A 148 32.09 -22.13 21.73
N ALA A 149 30.85 -22.54 21.52
CA ALA A 149 29.76 -21.64 21.16
C ALA A 149 29.43 -20.70 22.33
N ASN A 150 28.99 -19.48 22.01
CA ASN A 150 28.45 -18.55 23.01
C ASN A 150 27.07 -19.07 23.48
N PRO A 151 26.86 -19.37 24.78
CA PRO A 151 25.60 -19.93 25.27
C PRO A 151 24.37 -19.06 25.02
N PHE A 152 24.53 -17.73 24.97
CA PHE A 152 23.44 -16.81 24.64
C PHE A 152 23.03 -16.94 23.17
N VAL A 153 24.00 -17.04 22.27
CA VAL A 153 23.77 -17.23 20.83
C VAL A 153 23.18 -18.61 20.56
N GLU A 154 23.66 -19.64 21.23
CA GLU A 154 23.14 -21.00 21.11
C GLU A 154 21.67 -21.09 21.55
N LYS A 155 21.31 -20.41 22.65
CA LYS A 155 19.92 -20.33 23.12
C LYS A 155 19.01 -19.63 22.10
N LEU A 156 19.48 -18.56 21.45
CA LEU A 156 18.71 -17.87 20.42
C LEU A 156 18.60 -18.73 19.15
N ALA A 157 19.70 -19.35 18.71
CA ALA A 157 19.74 -20.20 17.53
C ALA A 157 18.91 -21.47 17.69
N ALA A 158 18.72 -21.98 18.90
CA ALA A 158 17.85 -23.13 19.18
C ALA A 158 16.37 -22.89 18.81
N MET A 159 15.96 -21.63 18.57
CA MET A 159 14.61 -21.28 18.12
C MET A 159 14.44 -21.36 16.60
N ASP A 160 15.52 -21.41 15.84
CA ASP A 160 15.51 -21.37 14.37
C ASP A 160 16.21 -22.59 13.78
N ASP A 161 15.47 -23.42 13.05
CA ASP A 161 16.09 -24.50 12.28
C ASP A 161 16.63 -23.99 10.92
N LEU A 162 17.51 -24.79 10.29
CA LEU A 162 18.12 -24.45 9.00
C LEU A 162 17.09 -24.29 7.87
N HIS A 163 15.95 -24.98 7.97
CA HIS A 163 14.87 -24.88 6.99
C HIS A 163 14.13 -23.54 7.12
N HIS A 164 13.96 -23.05 8.35
CA HIS A 164 13.38 -21.75 8.64
C HIS A 164 14.19 -20.64 7.97
N VAL A 165 15.49 -20.59 8.25
CA VAL A 165 16.37 -19.56 7.68
C VAL A 165 16.44 -19.66 6.15
N ALA A 166 16.48 -20.88 5.60
CA ALA A 166 16.53 -21.08 4.15
C ALA A 166 15.28 -20.50 3.44
N HIS A 167 14.07 -20.78 3.94
CA HIS A 167 12.87 -20.25 3.29
C HIS A 167 12.72 -18.73 3.51
N CYS A 168 13.25 -18.16 4.61
CA CYS A 168 13.27 -16.72 4.84
C CYS A 168 13.97 -15.95 3.72
N PHE A 169 15.03 -16.50 3.11
CA PHE A 169 15.68 -15.84 1.97
C PHE A 169 14.74 -15.68 0.77
N ASP A 170 13.96 -16.71 0.42
CA ASP A 170 12.98 -16.62 -0.67
C ASP A 170 11.80 -15.72 -0.28
N TYR A 171 11.33 -15.80 0.97
CA TYR A 171 10.26 -14.93 1.47
C TYR A 171 10.64 -13.44 1.44
N LEU A 172 11.82 -13.08 1.95
CA LEU A 172 12.31 -11.70 1.95
C LEU A 172 12.52 -11.21 0.52
N ARG A 173 13.17 -12.00 -0.34
CA ARG A 173 13.34 -11.68 -1.76
C ARG A 173 12.00 -11.40 -2.45
N ARG A 174 10.99 -12.25 -2.24
CA ARG A 174 9.63 -12.05 -2.79
C ARG A 174 8.95 -10.81 -2.22
N SER A 175 9.11 -10.55 -0.93
CA SER A 175 8.58 -9.35 -0.28
C SER A 175 9.17 -8.07 -0.89
N LEU A 176 10.48 -8.06 -1.14
CA LEU A 176 11.17 -6.95 -1.81
C LEU A 176 10.67 -6.75 -3.24
N MET A 177 10.52 -7.82 -4.03
CA MET A 177 9.97 -7.74 -5.39
C MET A 177 8.52 -7.28 -5.41
N CYS A 178 7.70 -7.71 -4.45
CA CYS A 178 6.30 -7.31 -4.37
C CYS A 178 6.14 -5.84 -3.94
N ALA A 179 6.93 -5.41 -2.94
CA ALA A 179 6.93 -4.01 -2.52
C ALA A 179 7.60 -3.09 -3.56
N SER A 180 8.54 -3.63 -4.35
CA SER A 180 9.29 -2.96 -5.42
C SER A 180 9.65 -1.52 -5.05
N ASP A 181 10.52 -1.36 -4.06
CA ASP A 181 10.99 -0.03 -3.66
C ASP A 181 11.68 0.68 -4.84
N THR A 182 11.00 1.70 -5.36
CA THR A 182 11.45 2.49 -6.52
C THR A 182 12.21 3.75 -6.15
N ASN A 183 12.55 3.95 -4.87
CA ASN A 183 13.40 5.05 -4.46
C ASN A 183 14.76 4.97 -5.15
N VAL A 184 15.33 6.13 -5.48
CA VAL A 184 16.67 6.23 -6.07
C VAL A 184 17.72 6.30 -4.97
N GLU A 185 18.81 5.57 -5.15
CA GLU A 185 20.00 5.61 -4.29
C GLU A 185 21.21 6.04 -5.10
N TYR A 186 21.83 7.13 -4.67
CA TYR A 186 23.06 7.63 -5.28
C TYR A 186 24.28 7.00 -4.58
N PRO A 187 25.32 6.64 -5.34
CA PRO A 187 26.60 6.26 -4.77
C PRO A 187 27.21 7.40 -3.93
N ASP A 188 27.91 7.03 -2.86
CA ASP A 188 28.70 7.96 -2.07
C ASP A 188 30.00 8.37 -2.78
N GLU A 189 30.85 9.13 -2.09
CA GLU A 189 32.15 9.60 -2.61
C GLU A 189 33.12 8.46 -2.97
N ASN A 190 32.93 7.27 -2.38
CA ASN A 190 33.71 6.07 -2.68
C ASN A 190 33.06 5.22 -3.78
N HIS A 191 32.04 5.74 -4.47
CA HIS A 191 31.23 5.02 -5.44
C HIS A 191 30.48 3.80 -4.89
N VAL A 192 30.22 3.77 -3.58
CA VAL A 192 29.44 2.73 -2.93
C VAL A 192 27.99 3.17 -2.82
N THR A 193 27.08 2.36 -3.34
CA THR A 193 25.65 2.57 -3.09
C THR A 193 25.32 1.90 -1.77
N SER A 194 25.36 2.64 -0.67
CA SER A 194 25.09 2.10 0.67
C SER A 194 23.63 2.22 1.09
N GLY A 195 22.82 2.96 0.32
CA GLY A 195 21.43 3.29 0.64
C GLY A 195 21.28 4.40 1.70
N TRP A 196 22.33 4.71 2.44
CA TRP A 196 22.33 5.76 3.45
C TRP A 196 22.40 7.16 2.84
N ASN A 197 21.94 8.16 3.59
CA ASN A 197 21.96 9.58 3.18
C ASN A 197 21.24 9.88 1.84
N ASN A 198 20.32 9.00 1.43
CA ASN A 198 19.46 9.18 0.28
C ASN A 198 18.03 9.48 0.77
N ALA A 199 17.36 10.46 0.17
CA ALA A 199 15.97 10.75 0.48
C ALA A 199 15.09 9.56 0.05
N LYS A 200 14.12 9.20 0.89
CA LYS A 200 13.20 8.08 0.66
C LYS A 200 11.75 8.51 0.89
N THR A 201 10.87 8.07 0.02
CA THR A 201 9.43 8.09 0.23
C THR A 201 9.01 6.71 0.74
N CYS A 202 8.49 6.65 1.97
CA CYS A 202 8.12 5.42 2.65
C CYS A 202 6.64 5.43 3.05
N ARG A 203 6.09 4.24 3.30
CA ARG A 203 4.85 4.12 4.08
C ARG A 203 5.13 4.53 5.52
N ASP A 204 4.16 5.16 6.18
CA ASP A 204 4.27 5.47 7.60
C ASP A 204 4.23 4.17 8.43
N TYR A 205 5.41 3.75 8.88
CA TYR A 205 5.60 2.52 9.65
C TYR A 205 4.88 2.57 11.00
N GLU A 206 4.86 3.72 11.67
CA GLU A 206 4.21 3.83 12.99
C GLU A 206 2.70 3.72 12.86
N SER A 207 2.10 4.30 11.82
CA SER A 207 0.68 4.11 11.53
C SER A 207 0.33 2.64 11.27
N VAL A 208 1.17 1.91 10.52
CA VAL A 208 0.97 0.47 10.29
C VAL A 208 1.08 -0.30 11.60
N LYS A 209 2.11 -0.01 12.41
CA LYS A 209 2.35 -0.66 13.70
C LYS A 209 1.19 -0.44 14.67
N GLN A 210 0.72 0.79 14.84
CA GLN A 210 -0.42 1.11 15.70
C GLN A 210 -1.68 0.39 15.27
N TRP A 211 -1.92 0.32 13.96
CA TRP A 211 -3.05 -0.44 13.43
C TRP A 211 -2.93 -1.94 13.76
N VAL A 212 -1.76 -2.55 13.58
CA VAL A 212 -1.53 -3.97 13.94
C VAL A 212 -1.74 -4.18 15.44
N GLU A 213 -1.20 -3.31 16.29
CA GLU A 213 -1.37 -3.39 17.75
C GLU A 213 -2.84 -3.30 18.18
N GLN A 214 -3.62 -2.43 17.53
CA GLN A 214 -5.06 -2.28 17.78
C GLN A 214 -5.83 -3.56 17.48
N TRP A 215 -5.42 -4.32 16.46
CA TRP A 215 -6.13 -5.50 15.95
C TRP A 215 -5.40 -6.83 16.22
N ARG A 216 -4.40 -6.83 17.10
CA ARG A 216 -3.62 -8.04 17.43
C ARG A 216 -4.50 -9.13 18.06
N VAL A 217 -4.22 -10.39 17.73
CA VAL A 217 -4.96 -11.56 18.23
C VAL A 217 -4.55 -11.93 19.66
N GLY A 218 -3.35 -11.57 20.09
CA GLY A 218 -2.85 -11.80 21.44
C GLY A 218 -1.54 -11.07 21.71
N ASP A 219 -1.11 -11.09 22.97
CA ASP A 219 0.08 -10.35 23.42
C ASP A 219 1.40 -11.13 23.28
N ARG A 220 1.34 -12.45 23.04
CA ARG A 220 2.51 -13.32 23.03
C ARG A 220 3.05 -13.66 21.63
N GLY A 221 2.35 -13.25 20.57
CA GLY A 221 2.78 -13.42 19.17
C GLY A 221 2.52 -14.79 18.55
N ASP A 222 1.83 -15.67 19.27
CA ASP A 222 1.49 -17.04 18.89
C ASP A 222 0.03 -17.12 18.42
N ILE A 223 -0.17 -17.68 17.23
CA ILE A 223 -1.47 -18.08 16.71
C ILE A 223 -1.83 -19.37 17.47
N GLN A 224 -2.81 -19.31 18.38
CA GLN A 224 -3.38 -20.52 19.01
C GLN A 224 -4.12 -21.38 17.99
#